data_AF-A0A0P0LCZ9-F1
#
_entry.id   AF-A0A0P0LCZ9-F1
#
_cell.length_a   1.000
_cell.length_b   1.000
_cell.length_c   1.000
_cell.angle_alpha   90.00
_cell.angle_beta   90.00
_cell.angle_gamma   90.00
#
_symmetry.space_group_name_H-M   'P 1'
#
loop_
_entity.id
_entity.type
_entity.pdbx_description
1 polymer ?
#
loop_
_entity_poly.entity_id
_entity_poly.type
_entity_poly.pdbx_seq_one_letter_code
_entity_poly.pdbx_strand_id
1 'polypeptide(L)'
;MKRPFLSRTTICRTSCGICHHVIWGWEGKMDKKTICNDLDSIKKKGFRAVIFEAGYKLPFKYLSEEWFKAIRTGVLEAKKRGMKVWIIDEGKYPSGFAGGKFSQERPDLRMQALVIGDTIQIKREK
;
A
#
# COMPACT_ATOMS: atom_id res chain seq x y z
N MET A 1 26.42 -33.50 -40.00
CA MET A 1 25.95 -32.89 -38.74
C MET A 1 25.66 -31.41 -39.00
N LYS A 2 24.39 -31.04 -39.25
CA LYS A 2 23.97 -29.67 -39.57
C LYS A 2 23.48 -29.00 -38.28
N ARG A 3 24.04 -27.85 -37.87
CA ARG A 3 23.42 -26.98 -36.86
C ARG A 3 22.40 -26.08 -37.57
N PRO A 4 21.12 -26.06 -37.20
CA PRO A 4 20.18 -25.10 -37.73
C PRO A 4 20.20 -23.81 -36.90
N PHE A 5 20.40 -22.72 -37.62
CA PHE A 5 19.83 -21.39 -37.47
C PHE A 5 18.71 -21.27 -36.41
N LEU A 6 18.98 -20.62 -35.27
CA LEU A 6 17.94 -20.01 -34.45
C LEU A 6 17.80 -18.54 -34.85
N SER A 7 16.79 -18.27 -35.68
CA SER A 7 16.17 -16.95 -35.73
C SER A 7 15.14 -16.88 -34.62
N ARG A 8 15.23 -15.81 -33.81
CA ARG A 8 14.14 -15.07 -33.16
C ARG A 8 14.79 -14.21 -32.10
N THR A 9 15.14 -13.01 -32.53
CA THR A 9 14.95 -11.76 -31.80
C THR A 9 14.74 -11.97 -30.30
N THR A 10 15.83 -12.12 -29.56
CA THR A 10 15.86 -11.71 -28.17
C THR A 10 15.68 -10.20 -28.19
N ILE A 11 14.43 -9.73 -28.34
CA ILE A 11 14.09 -8.41 -27.86
C ILE A 11 14.36 -8.50 -26.38
N CYS A 12 15.52 -7.97 -25.97
CA CYS A 12 15.73 -7.51 -24.62
C CYS A 12 14.58 -6.53 -24.36
N ARG A 13 13.46 -7.00 -23.79
CA ARG A 13 12.35 -6.15 -23.35
C ARG A 13 12.75 -5.44 -22.05
N THR A 14 13.93 -4.81 -22.03
CA THR A 14 14.18 -3.69 -21.13
C THR A 14 13.58 -2.45 -21.80
N SER A 15 12.25 -2.41 -21.89
CA SER A 15 11.54 -1.21 -22.34
C SER A 15 11.40 -0.27 -21.14
N CYS A 16 12.33 0.68 -21.05
CA CYS A 16 12.22 1.96 -20.36
C CYS A 16 11.76 1.93 -18.89
N GLY A 17 12.72 2.12 -17.98
CA GLY A 17 12.48 2.21 -16.55
C GLY A 17 12.15 3.64 -16.13
N ILE A 18 10.90 3.87 -15.70
CA ILE A 18 10.49 4.55 -14.45
C ILE A 18 8.96 4.63 -14.51
N CYS A 19 8.31 3.59 -13.99
CA CYS A 19 6.99 3.61 -13.34
C CYS A 19 6.94 2.33 -12.50
N HIS A 20 7.77 2.30 -11.46
CA HIS A 20 8.10 1.08 -10.73
C HIS A 20 6.87 0.57 -9.96
N HIS A 21 6.16 1.48 -9.29
CA HIS A 21 5.00 1.20 -8.47
C HIS A 21 4.03 2.40 -8.46
N VAL A 22 2.79 2.15 -8.09
CA VAL A 22 1.80 3.18 -7.76
C VAL A 22 1.19 2.89 -6.39
N ILE A 23 0.99 3.93 -5.58
CA ILE A 23 0.19 3.81 -4.36
C ILE A 23 -1.27 3.92 -4.76
N TRP A 24 -2.05 2.89 -4.43
CA TRP A 24 -3.46 2.80 -4.75
C TRP A 24 -4.25 2.85 -3.46
N GLY A 25 -4.77 4.04 -3.15
CA GLY A 25 -5.69 4.28 -2.04
C GLY A 25 -7.04 3.62 -2.33
N TRP A 26 -7.39 2.63 -1.52
CA TRP A 26 -8.64 1.91 -1.64
C TRP A 26 -9.75 2.74 -1.00
N GLU A 27 -10.65 3.25 -1.84
CA GLU A 27 -11.84 3.99 -1.44
C GLU A 27 -13.05 3.51 -2.23
N GLY A 28 -14.23 3.54 -1.60
CA GLY A 28 -15.46 3.08 -2.24
C GLY A 28 -15.50 1.55 -2.40
N LYS A 29 -16.19 1.07 -3.45
CA LYS A 29 -16.44 -0.37 -3.62
C LYS A 29 -15.18 -1.13 -4.04
N MET A 30 -14.67 -1.98 -3.15
CA MET A 30 -13.54 -2.89 -3.41
C MET A 30 -13.99 -4.32 -3.69
N ASP A 31 -14.90 -4.47 -4.66
CA ASP A 31 -15.27 -5.79 -5.18
C ASP A 31 -14.26 -6.26 -6.23
N LYS A 32 -14.33 -7.55 -6.59
CA LYS A 32 -13.42 -8.16 -7.56
C LYS A 32 -13.44 -7.45 -8.92
N LYS A 33 -14.59 -6.93 -9.36
CA LYS A 33 -14.72 -6.27 -10.66
C LYS A 33 -13.96 -4.94 -10.66
N THR A 34 -14.16 -4.12 -9.63
CA THR A 34 -13.40 -2.86 -9.45
C THR A 34 -11.91 -3.14 -9.39
N ILE A 35 -11.48 -4.10 -8.54
CA ILE A 35 -10.08 -4.46 -8.39
C ILE A 35 -9.45 -4.88 -9.72
N CYS A 36 -10.12 -5.72 -10.50
CA CYS A 36 -9.64 -6.13 -11.82
C CYS A 36 -9.51 -4.94 -12.78
N ASN A 37 -10.55 -4.10 -12.87
CA ASN A 37 -10.56 -2.94 -13.76
C ASN A 37 -9.43 -1.96 -13.42
N ASP A 38 -9.19 -1.71 -12.13
CA ASP A 38 -8.14 -0.82 -11.66
C ASP A 38 -6.76 -1.39 -11.97
N LEU A 39 -6.53 -2.68 -11.68
CA LEU A 39 -5.26 -3.35 -12.02
C LEU A 39 -4.99 -3.36 -13.53
N ASP A 40 -6.02 -3.56 -14.35
CA ASP A 40 -5.90 -3.48 -15.82
C ASP A 40 -5.56 -2.07 -16.29
N SER A 41 -6.21 -1.05 -15.71
CA SER A 41 -5.93 0.37 -15.98
C SER A 41 -4.51 0.77 -15.56
N ILE A 42 -4.08 0.36 -14.37
CA ILE A 42 -2.74 0.60 -13.82
C ILE A 42 -1.68 -0.05 -14.71
N LYS A 43 -1.88 -1.33 -15.09
CA LYS A 43 -0.96 -2.03 -15.98
C LYS A 43 -0.91 -1.40 -17.37
N LYS A 44 -2.04 -0.99 -17.93
CA LYS A 44 -2.11 -0.30 -19.24
C LYS A 44 -1.31 1.01 -19.24
N LYS A 45 -1.26 1.71 -18.10
CA LYS A 45 -0.45 2.92 -17.89
C LYS A 45 1.04 2.65 -17.70
N GLY A 46 1.47 1.37 -17.68
CA GLY A 46 2.88 0.98 -17.64
C GLY A 46 3.42 0.62 -16.25
N PHE A 47 2.60 0.69 -15.19
CA PHE A 47 3.03 0.31 -13.84
C PHE A 47 3.17 -1.21 -13.71
N ARG A 48 4.23 -1.64 -13.02
CA ARG A 48 4.54 -3.07 -12.80
C ARG A 48 4.37 -3.52 -11.36
N ALA A 49 4.13 -2.60 -10.44
CA ALA A 49 3.81 -2.90 -9.05
C ALA A 49 2.71 -1.96 -8.52
N VAL A 50 2.02 -2.43 -7.49
CA VAL A 50 1.01 -1.66 -6.76
C VAL A 50 1.30 -1.75 -5.27
N ILE A 51 1.04 -0.66 -4.56
CA ILE A 51 1.04 -0.60 -3.11
C ILE A 51 -0.40 -0.37 -2.68
N PHE A 52 -0.99 -1.34 -1.97
CA PHE A 52 -2.34 -1.19 -1.43
C PHE A 52 -2.28 -0.30 -0.18
N GLU A 53 -3.07 0.77 -0.20
CA GLU A 53 -3.22 1.69 0.92
C GLU A 53 -4.69 1.70 1.35
N ALA A 54 -4.96 1.54 2.65
CA ALA A 54 -6.29 1.75 3.18
C ALA A 54 -6.68 3.24 3.03
N GLY A 55 -7.77 3.54 2.34
CA GLY A 55 -8.31 4.90 2.23
C GLY A 55 -9.24 5.28 3.38
N TYR A 56 -9.60 6.56 3.49
CA TYR A 56 -10.50 7.04 4.55
C TYR A 56 -11.93 6.52 4.40
N LYS A 57 -12.37 6.23 3.16
CA LYS A 57 -13.73 5.79 2.82
C LYS A 57 -13.73 4.34 2.35
N LEU A 58 -13.10 3.47 3.14
CA LEU A 58 -13.15 2.03 2.89
C LEU A 58 -14.57 1.48 3.12
N PRO A 59 -15.00 0.48 2.34
CA PRO A 59 -16.34 -0.11 2.47
C PRO A 59 -16.43 -1.11 3.63
N PHE A 60 -15.30 -1.42 4.29
CA PHE A 60 -15.18 -2.32 5.43
C PHE A 60 -14.19 -1.73 6.45
N LYS A 61 -14.19 -2.26 7.67
CA LYS A 61 -13.26 -1.83 8.73
C LYS A 61 -11.84 -2.32 8.41
N TYR A 62 -10.83 -1.48 8.64
CA TYR A 62 -9.43 -1.89 8.54
C TYR A 62 -9.14 -3.09 9.47
N LEU A 63 -8.36 -4.07 9.00
CA LEU A 63 -8.08 -5.36 9.66
C LEU A 63 -9.29 -6.27 9.91
N SER A 64 -10.45 -6.02 9.31
CA SER A 64 -11.57 -6.97 9.34
C SER A 64 -11.34 -8.16 8.40
N GLU A 65 -12.16 -9.21 8.52
CA GLU A 65 -12.12 -10.35 7.61
C GLU A 65 -12.38 -9.93 6.15
N GLU A 66 -13.30 -8.98 5.93
CA GLU A 66 -13.61 -8.45 4.61
C GLU A 66 -12.43 -7.68 4.00
N TRP A 67 -11.69 -6.91 4.81
CA TRP A 67 -10.44 -6.27 4.37
C TRP A 67 -9.44 -7.33 3.89
N PHE A 68 -9.17 -8.36 4.70
CA PHE A 68 -8.23 -9.42 4.32
C PHE A 68 -8.70 -10.21 3.10
N LYS A 69 -10.01 -10.41 2.92
CA LYS A 69 -10.60 -11.03 1.74
C LYS A 69 -10.39 -10.17 0.48
N ALA A 70 -10.57 -8.85 0.59
CA ALA A 70 -10.32 -7.93 -0.50
C ALA A 70 -8.83 -7.88 -0.86
N ILE A 71 -7.93 -7.80 0.13
CA ILE A 71 -6.47 -7.88 -0.05
C ILE A 71 -6.07 -9.18 -0.76
N ARG A 72 -6.55 -10.33 -0.29
CA ARG A 72 -6.30 -11.63 -0.93
C ARG A 72 -6.75 -11.61 -2.40
N THR A 73 -7.91 -11.04 -2.69
CA THR A 73 -8.41 -10.89 -4.06
C THR A 73 -7.47 -10.03 -4.90
N GLY A 74 -7.08 -8.86 -4.40
CA GLY A 74 -6.11 -7.97 -5.05
C GLY A 74 -4.78 -8.64 -5.36
N VAL A 75 -4.20 -9.36 -4.40
CA VAL A 75 -2.93 -10.10 -4.58
C VAL A 75 -3.05 -11.17 -5.66
N LEU A 76 -4.11 -11.97 -5.64
CA LEU A 76 -4.33 -13.03 -6.62
C LEU A 76 -4.54 -12.47 -8.03
N GLU A 77 -5.30 -11.38 -8.17
CA GLU A 77 -5.56 -10.75 -9.46
C GLU A 77 -4.34 -9.99 -10.01
N ALA A 78 -3.53 -9.38 -9.14
CA ALA A 78 -2.25 -8.76 -9.52
C ALA A 78 -1.24 -9.82 -9.98
N LYS A 79 -1.18 -10.98 -9.31
CA LYS A 79 -0.33 -12.12 -9.70
C LYS A 79 -0.62 -12.60 -11.12
N LYS A 80 -1.90 -12.74 -11.49
CA LYS A 80 -2.31 -13.11 -12.86
C LYS A 80 -1.79 -12.13 -13.93
N ARG A 81 -1.61 -10.87 -13.55
CA ARG A 81 -1.11 -9.80 -14.41
C ARG A 81 0.42 -9.67 -14.39
N GLY A 82 1.13 -10.47 -13.60
CA GLY A 82 2.58 -10.39 -13.44
C GLY A 82 3.03 -9.13 -12.69
N MET A 83 2.14 -8.54 -11.88
CA MET A 83 2.44 -7.34 -11.09
C MET A 83 2.95 -7.72 -9.70
N LYS A 84 3.88 -6.92 -9.15
CA LYS A 84 4.30 -7.03 -7.75
C LYS A 84 3.33 -6.27 -6.85
N VAL A 85 3.18 -6.72 -5.61
CA VAL A 85 2.27 -6.12 -4.63
C VAL A 85 3.03 -5.82 -3.35
N TRP A 86 2.80 -4.63 -2.81
CA TRP A 86 3.15 -4.23 -1.44
C TRP A 86 1.88 -3.75 -0.74
N ILE A 87 1.92 -3.68 0.58
CA ILE A 87 0.80 -3.20 1.41
C ILE A 87 1.38 -2.18 2.38
N ILE A 88 0.68 -1.06 2.56
CA ILE A 88 0.91 -0.17 3.70
C ILE A 88 0.21 -0.79 4.91
N ASP A 89 0.98 -1.12 5.92
CA ASP A 89 0.57 -1.80 7.15
C ASP A 89 -0.15 -0.86 8.14
N GLU A 90 -0.87 0.13 7.60
CA GLU A 90 -1.56 1.14 8.39
C GLU A 90 -2.95 1.47 7.80
N GLY A 91 -3.88 1.86 8.67
CA GLY A 91 -5.26 2.23 8.32
C GLY A 91 -5.41 3.64 7.73
N LYS A 92 -4.37 4.13 7.03
CA LYS A 92 -4.10 5.50 6.54
C LYS A 92 -3.12 6.29 7.42
N TYR A 93 -2.28 7.11 6.79
CA TYR A 93 -1.36 8.04 7.47
C TYR A 93 -2.12 9.02 8.38
N PRO A 94 -1.60 9.36 9.58
CA PRO A 94 -0.28 9.00 10.16
C PRO A 94 -0.16 7.54 10.62
N SER A 95 1.08 7.04 10.68
CA SER A 95 1.37 5.68 11.19
C SER A 95 1.41 5.59 12.71
N GLY A 96 1.22 4.38 13.23
CA GLY A 96 1.26 4.06 14.66
C GLY A 96 -0.10 3.93 15.33
N PHE A 97 -1.19 4.06 14.57
CA PHE A 97 -2.56 3.98 15.10
C PHE A 97 -3.23 2.63 14.83
N ALA A 98 -2.69 1.82 13.92
CA ALA A 98 -3.30 0.59 13.40
C ALA A 98 -4.78 0.81 13.00
N GLY A 99 -5.06 1.88 12.26
CA GLY A 99 -6.42 2.29 11.90
C GLY A 99 -7.29 2.69 13.10
N GLY A 100 -6.68 3.23 14.15
CA GLY A 100 -7.34 3.65 15.40
C GLY A 100 -7.52 2.54 16.43
N LYS A 101 -7.06 1.31 16.15
CA LYS A 101 -7.20 0.16 17.05
C LYS A 101 -6.47 0.36 18.37
N PHE A 102 -5.24 0.90 18.36
CA PHE A 102 -4.53 1.23 19.60
C PHE A 102 -5.27 2.31 20.40
N SER A 103 -5.86 3.30 19.73
CA SER A 103 -6.64 4.31 20.44
C SER A 103 -7.87 3.72 21.13
N GLN A 104 -8.52 2.72 20.55
CA GLN A 104 -9.75 2.13 21.09
C GLN A 104 -9.48 1.03 22.13
N GLU A 105 -8.52 0.13 21.86
CA GLU A 105 -8.35 -1.11 22.61
C GLU A 105 -7.16 -1.08 23.58
N ARG A 106 -6.12 -0.31 23.27
CA ARG A 106 -4.87 -0.22 24.06
C ARG A 106 -4.41 1.23 24.23
N PRO A 107 -5.23 2.07 24.89
CA PRO A 107 -4.90 3.47 25.09
C PRO A 107 -3.59 3.69 25.88
N ASP A 108 -3.18 2.69 26.65
CA ASP A 108 -1.91 2.60 27.38
C ASP A 108 -0.68 2.50 26.46
N LEU A 109 -0.85 2.04 25.21
CA LEU A 109 0.22 1.87 24.22
C LEU A 109 0.26 3.00 23.16
N ARG A 110 -0.48 4.09 23.37
CA ARG A 110 -0.48 5.22 22.42
C ARG A 110 0.89 5.88 22.37
N MET A 111 1.17 6.55 21.25
CA MET A 111 2.33 7.42 21.11
C MET A 111 2.41 8.40 22.29
N GLN A 112 3.58 8.46 22.92
CA GLN A 112 3.85 9.36 24.04
C GLN A 112 4.60 10.59 23.55
N ALA A 113 4.33 11.73 24.18
CA ALA A 113 5.03 12.98 23.93
C ALA A 113 5.62 13.50 25.25
N LEU A 114 6.77 14.17 25.15
CA LEU A 114 7.27 14.95 26.26
C LEU A 114 6.34 16.15 26.47
N VAL A 115 5.94 16.33 27.72
CA VAL A 115 5.14 17.48 28.15
C VAL A 115 5.93 18.24 29.19
N ILE A 116 5.64 19.54 29.34
CA ILE A 116 6.22 20.33 30.40
C ILE A 116 5.68 19.78 31.73
N GLY A 117 6.59 19.24 32.55
CA GLY A 117 6.26 18.80 33.91
C GLY A 117 6.09 20.02 34.83
N ASP A 118 7.12 20.86 34.91
CA ASP A 118 7.14 22.07 35.72
C ASP A 118 7.83 23.22 34.96
N THR A 119 7.43 24.45 35.25
CA THR A 119 8.09 25.65 34.74
C THR A 119 8.73 26.43 35.89
N ILE A 120 10.05 26.60 35.85
CA ILE A 120 10.80 27.36 36.85
C ILE A 120 11.10 28.76 36.30
N GLN A 121 10.67 29.80 37.01
CA GLN A 121 10.99 31.19 36.69
C GLN A 121 12.37 31.55 37.26
N ILE A 122 13.36 31.72 36.39
CA ILE A 122 14.70 32.18 36.79
C ILE A 122 14.74 33.71 36.67
N LYS A 123 14.94 34.40 37.79
CA LYS A 123 15.30 35.83 37.76
C LYS A 123 16.74 35.93 37.27
N ARG A 124 16.96 36.63 36.14
CA ARG A 124 18.30 37.01 35.71
C ARG A 124 18.74 38.22 36.53
N GLU A 125 19.79 38.06 37.33
CA GLU A 125 20.49 39.20 37.93
C GLU A 125 21.17 40.00 36.81
N LYS A 126 21.02 41.33 36.86
CA LYS A 126 21.63 42.27 35.92
C LYS A 126 23.06 42.58 36.33
#